data_AF-A0A4S8IN24-F1
#
_entry.id   AF-A0A4S8IN24-F1
#
_cell.length_a   1.000
_cell.length_b   1.000
_cell.length_c   1.000
_cell.angle_alpha   90.00
_cell.angle_beta   90.00
_cell.angle_gamma   90.00
#
_symmetry.space_group_name_H-M   'P 1'
#
loop_
_entity.id
_entity.type
_entity.pdbx_description
1 polymer ?
#
loop_
_entity_poly.entity_id
_entity_poly.type
_entity_poly.pdbx_seq_one_letter_code
_entity_poly.pdbx_strand_id
1 'polypeptide(L)'
;MLALPDGSGEKTMIRKRHMFLNEEILKANPNIAEYMAPSMDVRRDILAVEVPKLAKEAAVKAIEEWGHPKYRITHLVFCTNRQLRLARPRQPACQAPRTQSFHHRFTLSQNGCLVGGTVLRLAKDLAENNRGARVLVVCSEHTAVTFRGAAETHLDNLVGQVLFDVAVIIGADPDPATERPLFQLISASQTLLPDSDSAIEIHLKEVGLIFHLHKDVPKIIAKKIAQNLVEAFEPLGSATGTPSSGSRPRRTRDPRRDGGQAGAWRGRS
;
A
#
# COMPACT_ATOMS: atom_id res chain seq x y z
N MET A 1 -24.07 4.76 8.26
CA MET A 1 -22.89 5.59 8.62
C MET A 1 -22.80 5.53 10.14
N LEU A 2 -21.85 4.78 10.69
CA LEU A 2 -21.65 4.75 12.14
C LEU A 2 -20.90 6.03 12.53
N ALA A 3 -21.65 7.11 12.80
CA ALA A 3 -21.11 8.33 13.36
C ALA A 3 -20.95 8.12 14.87
N LEU A 4 -19.76 8.43 15.41
CA LEU A 4 -19.54 8.40 16.85
C LEU A 4 -20.19 9.65 17.46
N PRO A 5 -21.04 9.52 18.49
CA PRO A 5 -21.88 10.61 19.00
C PRO A 5 -21.12 11.77 19.68
N ASP A 6 -19.81 11.65 19.86
CA ASP A 6 -18.97 12.56 20.67
C ASP A 6 -18.04 13.47 19.82
N GLY A 7 -18.18 13.50 18.50
CA GLY A 7 -17.31 14.29 17.62
C GLY A 7 -15.87 13.75 17.48
N SER A 8 -15.56 12.58 18.06
CA SER A 8 -14.24 11.93 17.96
C SER A 8 -13.79 11.64 16.52
N GLY A 9 -14.73 11.58 15.58
CA GLY A 9 -14.45 11.41 14.15
C GLY A 9 -13.94 12.65 13.41
N GLU A 10 -14.12 13.86 13.96
CA GLU A 10 -13.89 15.11 13.21
C GLU A 10 -12.41 15.38 12.91
N LYS A 11 -11.50 14.93 13.79
CA LYS A 11 -10.05 15.09 13.62
C LYS A 11 -9.40 14.06 12.69
N THR A 12 -10.18 13.09 12.21
CA THR A 12 -9.64 11.98 11.40
C THR A 12 -9.33 12.38 9.97
N MET A 13 -9.86 13.52 9.49
CA MET A 13 -9.81 13.94 8.09
C MET A 13 -10.47 12.93 7.12
N ILE A 14 -11.32 12.01 7.62
CA ILE A 14 -12.00 10.98 6.82
C ILE A 14 -13.45 11.39 6.57
N ARG A 15 -13.83 11.57 5.30
CA ARG A 15 -15.21 11.87 4.91
C ARG A 15 -16.13 10.64 4.92
N LYS A 16 -15.65 9.51 4.38
CA LYS A 16 -16.45 8.28 4.20
C LYS A 16 -15.56 7.04 4.29
N ARG A 17 -16.12 5.94 4.81
CA ARG A 17 -15.53 4.61 4.79
C ARG A 17 -16.50 3.61 4.17
N HIS A 18 -15.94 2.60 3.49
CA HIS A 18 -16.68 1.45 2.99
C HIS A 18 -16.40 0.27 3.91
N MET A 19 -17.47 -0.38 4.39
CA MET A 19 -17.37 -1.48 5.34
C MET A 19 -18.29 -2.61 4.89
N PHE A 20 -17.78 -3.83 4.94
CA PHE A 20 -18.60 -5.03 4.80
C PHE A 20 -19.46 -5.27 6.04
N LEU A 21 -18.89 -5.06 7.24
CA LEU A 21 -19.65 -5.12 8.48
C LEU A 21 -20.75 -4.05 8.47
N ASN A 22 -21.99 -4.50 8.57
CA ASN A 22 -23.18 -3.67 8.66
C ASN A 22 -23.98 -4.04 9.93
N GLU A 23 -25.05 -3.32 10.22
CA GLU A 23 -25.85 -3.54 11.42
C GLU A 23 -26.46 -4.95 11.51
N GLU A 24 -26.86 -5.53 10.38
CA GLU A 24 -27.45 -6.87 10.33
C GLU A 24 -26.41 -7.93 10.72
N ILE A 25 -25.20 -7.85 10.15
CA ILE A 25 -24.09 -8.76 10.46
C ILE A 25 -23.68 -8.62 11.93
N LEU A 26 -23.63 -7.40 12.46
CA LEU A 26 -23.27 -7.16 13.86
C LEU A 26 -24.34 -7.67 14.83
N LYS A 27 -25.64 -7.52 14.50
CA LYS A 27 -26.75 -8.09 15.30
C LYS A 27 -26.72 -9.62 15.29
N ALA A 28 -26.34 -10.24 14.17
CA ALA A 28 -26.18 -11.69 14.08
C ALA A 28 -24.92 -12.19 14.81
N ASN A 29 -23.92 -11.33 15.05
CA ASN A 29 -22.64 -11.68 15.65
C ASN A 29 -22.26 -10.70 16.78
N PRO A 30 -23.02 -10.67 17.89
CA PRO A 30 -22.89 -9.62 18.92
C PRO A 30 -21.49 -9.55 19.53
N ASN A 31 -20.79 -10.69 19.69
CA ASN A 31 -19.43 -10.74 20.22
C ASN A 31 -18.41 -9.96 19.37
N ILE A 32 -18.68 -9.70 18.09
CA ILE A 32 -17.82 -8.85 17.25
C ILE A 32 -17.91 -7.38 17.68
N ALA A 33 -19.09 -6.95 18.13
CA ALA A 33 -19.36 -5.58 18.58
C ALA A 33 -18.97 -5.35 20.05
N GLU A 34 -18.81 -6.41 20.83
CA GLU A 34 -18.25 -6.34 22.18
C GLU A 34 -16.76 -5.96 22.17
N TYR A 35 -16.27 -5.32 23.24
CA TYR A 35 -14.90 -4.83 23.30
C TYR A 35 -13.85 -5.97 23.38
N MET A 36 -14.09 -6.98 24.22
CA MET A 36 -13.17 -8.08 24.52
C MET A 36 -13.84 -9.47 24.54
N ALA A 37 -14.99 -9.63 23.90
CA ALA A 37 -15.60 -10.95 23.79
C ALA A 37 -14.86 -11.82 22.74
N PRO A 38 -14.70 -13.13 23.01
CA PRO A 38 -14.16 -14.07 22.02
C PRO A 38 -14.99 -14.04 20.73
N SER A 39 -14.31 -13.77 19.62
CA SER A 39 -14.97 -13.55 18.31
C SER A 39 -14.10 -13.93 17.11
N MET A 40 -12.87 -14.42 17.33
CA MET A 40 -11.90 -14.69 16.27
C MET A 40 -12.40 -15.69 15.22
N ASP A 41 -13.13 -16.73 15.62
CA ASP A 41 -13.59 -17.75 14.67
C ASP A 41 -14.59 -17.19 13.67
N VAL A 42 -15.62 -16.48 14.16
CA VAL A 42 -16.58 -15.77 13.29
C VAL A 42 -15.87 -14.77 12.38
N ARG A 43 -14.91 -14.01 12.92
CA ARG A 43 -14.12 -13.06 12.13
C ARG A 43 -13.36 -13.77 11.02
N ARG A 44 -12.75 -14.93 11.30
CA ARG A 44 -12.07 -15.74 10.30
C ARG A 44 -13.04 -16.25 9.24
N ASP A 45 -14.22 -16.71 9.62
CA ASP A 45 -15.21 -17.22 8.66
C ASP A 45 -15.66 -16.12 7.69
N ILE A 46 -15.95 -14.92 8.20
CA ILE A 46 -16.26 -13.74 7.36
C ILE A 46 -15.11 -13.45 6.40
N LEU A 47 -13.89 -13.33 6.94
CA LEU A 47 -12.73 -13.02 6.12
C LEU A 47 -12.48 -14.10 5.06
N ALA A 48 -12.84 -15.38 5.31
CA ALA A 48 -12.55 -16.52 4.42
C ALA A 48 -13.21 -16.36 3.07
N VAL A 49 -14.38 -15.72 3.08
CA VAL A 49 -15.22 -15.51 1.92
C VAL A 49 -14.96 -14.13 1.31
N GLU A 50 -14.93 -13.09 2.13
CA GLU A 50 -14.98 -11.72 1.61
C GLU A 50 -13.64 -11.22 1.07
N VAL A 51 -12.52 -11.59 1.71
CA VAL A 51 -11.19 -11.16 1.25
C VAL A 51 -10.89 -11.66 -0.18
N PRO A 52 -11.06 -12.97 -0.51
CA PRO A 52 -10.88 -13.43 -1.88
C PRO A 52 -11.83 -12.79 -2.91
N LYS A 53 -13.06 -12.45 -2.49
CA LYS A 53 -14.05 -11.82 -3.36
C LYS A 53 -13.62 -10.42 -3.76
N LEU A 54 -13.28 -9.58 -2.78
CA LEU A 54 -12.82 -8.20 -3.02
C LEU A 54 -11.49 -8.18 -3.78
N ALA A 55 -10.57 -9.07 -3.41
CA ALA A 55 -9.32 -9.27 -4.14
C ALA A 55 -9.55 -9.60 -5.62
N LYS A 56 -10.52 -10.49 -5.91
CA LYS A 56 -10.87 -10.86 -7.28
C LYS A 56 -11.43 -9.67 -8.05
N GLU A 57 -12.31 -8.88 -7.45
CA GLU A 57 -12.89 -7.69 -8.08
C GLU A 57 -11.81 -6.66 -8.44
N ALA A 58 -10.88 -6.38 -7.51
CA ALA A 58 -9.75 -5.48 -7.76
C ALA A 58 -8.84 -6.03 -8.87
N ALA A 59 -8.49 -7.32 -8.80
CA ALA A 59 -7.64 -7.97 -9.80
C ALA A 59 -8.27 -7.95 -11.20
N VAL A 60 -9.58 -8.20 -11.31
CA VAL A 60 -10.29 -8.16 -12.60
C VAL A 60 -10.19 -6.77 -13.23
N LYS A 61 -10.43 -5.71 -12.45
CA LYS A 61 -10.30 -4.33 -12.95
C LYS A 61 -8.88 -4.00 -13.41
N ALA A 62 -7.86 -4.39 -12.65
CA ALA A 62 -6.47 -4.17 -13.02
C ALA A 62 -6.08 -4.94 -14.31
N ILE A 63 -6.60 -6.15 -14.49
CA ILE A 63 -6.37 -6.96 -15.70
C ILE A 63 -7.10 -6.36 -16.91
N GLU A 64 -8.33 -5.88 -16.72
CA GLU A 64 -9.11 -5.21 -17.76
C GLU A 64 -8.43 -3.93 -18.21
N GLU A 65 -7.91 -3.11 -17.28
CA GLU A 65 -7.13 -1.91 -17.61
C GLU A 65 -5.84 -2.25 -18.35
N TRP A 66 -5.16 -3.33 -17.97
CA TRP A 66 -3.93 -3.78 -18.64
C TRP A 66 -4.19 -4.32 -20.06
N GLY A 67 -5.39 -4.79 -20.36
CA GLY A 67 -5.81 -5.15 -21.71
C GLY A 67 -5.22 -6.46 -22.27
N HIS A 68 -4.50 -7.23 -21.45
CA HIS A 68 -3.90 -8.50 -21.85
C HIS A 68 -4.61 -9.71 -21.21
N PRO A 69 -4.53 -10.89 -21.85
CA PRO A 69 -5.18 -12.07 -21.33
C PRO A 69 -4.51 -12.57 -20.05
N LYS A 70 -5.34 -13.08 -19.12
CA LYS A 70 -4.94 -13.53 -17.77
C LYS A 70 -3.77 -14.52 -17.75
N TYR A 71 -3.63 -15.34 -18.80
CA TYR A 71 -2.55 -16.34 -18.90
C TYR A 71 -1.15 -15.74 -19.04
N ARG A 72 -1.04 -14.45 -19.40
CA ARG A 72 0.25 -13.73 -19.46
C ARG A 72 0.76 -13.31 -18.07
N ILE A 73 -0.07 -13.37 -17.03
CA ILE A 73 0.38 -13.13 -15.66
C ILE A 73 1.20 -14.33 -15.19
N THR A 74 2.45 -14.10 -14.82
CA THR A 74 3.38 -15.16 -14.43
C THR A 74 3.47 -15.34 -12.91
N HIS A 75 3.26 -14.25 -12.15
CA HIS A 75 3.38 -14.23 -10.69
C HIS A 75 2.16 -13.59 -10.04
N LEU A 76 1.79 -14.09 -8.86
CA LEU A 76 0.77 -13.48 -8.00
C LEU A 76 1.37 -13.17 -6.63
N VAL A 77 1.38 -11.90 -6.24
CA VAL A 77 1.72 -11.44 -4.90
C VAL A 77 0.41 -11.04 -4.22
N PHE A 78 0.00 -11.82 -3.23
CA PHE A 78 -1.23 -11.59 -2.48
C PHE A 78 -0.90 -11.10 -1.06
N CYS A 79 -1.49 -9.99 -0.66
CA CYS A 79 -1.33 -9.41 0.66
C CYS A 79 -2.69 -9.29 1.36
N THR A 80 -2.73 -9.73 2.62
CA THR A 80 -3.86 -9.49 3.51
C THR A 80 -3.38 -9.59 4.96
N ASN A 81 -3.93 -8.77 5.88
CA ASN A 81 -3.68 -8.93 7.31
C ASN A 81 -4.28 -10.21 7.92
N ARG A 82 -4.92 -11.05 7.12
CA ARG A 82 -5.42 -12.35 7.55
C ARG A 82 -4.30 -13.38 7.65
N GLN A 83 -4.30 -14.19 8.71
CA GLN A 83 -3.50 -15.41 8.75
C GLN A 83 -4.11 -16.43 7.78
N LEU A 84 -3.48 -16.61 6.61
CA LEU A 84 -3.91 -17.62 5.66
C LEU A 84 -3.54 -19.00 6.23
N ARG A 85 -4.53 -19.89 6.42
CA ARG A 85 -4.23 -21.32 6.50
C ARG A 85 -3.73 -21.72 5.12
N LEU A 86 -2.43 -22.00 5.00
CA LEU A 86 -1.86 -22.68 3.83
C LEU A 86 -2.37 -24.13 3.84
N ALA A 87 -3.64 -24.34 3.51
CA ALA A 87 -4.10 -25.65 3.10
C ALA A 87 -3.50 -25.93 1.73
N ARG A 88 -2.58 -26.90 1.66
CA ARG A 88 -2.32 -27.60 0.39
C ARG A 88 -3.68 -27.98 -0.23
N PRO A 89 -3.83 -27.90 -1.56
CA PRO A 89 -5.15 -27.90 -2.18
C PRO A 89 -5.79 -29.28 -2.06
N ARG A 90 -6.77 -29.42 -1.15
CA ARG A 90 -7.79 -30.47 -1.19
C ARG A 90 -9.10 -30.01 -0.53
N GLN A 91 -9.71 -28.90 -0.94
CA GLN A 91 -11.16 -28.69 -0.74
C GLN A 91 -11.78 -27.76 -1.80
N PRO A 92 -13.06 -27.96 -2.17
CA PRO A 92 -13.60 -27.68 -3.51
C PRO A 92 -14.25 -26.29 -3.68
N ALA A 93 -14.00 -25.33 -2.79
CA ALA A 93 -14.70 -24.03 -2.81
C ALA A 93 -14.02 -22.95 -3.68
N CYS A 94 -12.82 -23.20 -4.20
CA CYS A 94 -12.13 -22.32 -5.15
C CYS A 94 -12.25 -22.81 -6.61
N GLN A 95 -13.41 -23.29 -7.03
CA GLN A 95 -13.71 -23.45 -8.46
C GLN A 95 -14.12 -22.11 -9.07
N ALA A 96 -13.17 -21.17 -9.10
CA ALA A 96 -13.11 -20.21 -10.20
C ALA A 96 -12.57 -20.96 -11.44
N PRO A 97 -13.07 -20.67 -12.65
CA PRO A 97 -12.94 -21.56 -13.82
C PRO A 97 -11.47 -21.77 -14.18
N ARG A 98 -10.91 -22.96 -13.87
CA ARG A 98 -9.59 -23.47 -14.29
C ARG A 98 -8.60 -22.38 -14.75
N THR A 99 -8.39 -21.36 -13.91
CA THR A 99 -7.38 -20.33 -14.17
C THR A 99 -6.06 -21.02 -13.92
N GLN A 100 -5.17 -21.02 -14.90
CA GLN A 100 -3.81 -21.56 -14.78
C GLN A 100 -3.28 -21.36 -13.36
N SER A 101 -2.80 -22.44 -12.77
CA SER A 101 -2.06 -22.40 -11.51
C SER A 101 -0.99 -21.32 -11.65
N PHE A 102 -1.12 -20.20 -10.93
CA PHE A 102 0.00 -19.25 -10.81
C PHE A 102 1.18 -20.06 -10.26
N HIS A 103 2.24 -20.22 -11.05
CA HIS A 103 3.34 -21.13 -10.70
C HIS A 103 4.12 -20.59 -9.49
N HIS A 104 4.05 -19.28 -9.26
CA HIS A 104 4.70 -18.59 -8.14
C HIS A 104 3.69 -17.68 -7.42
N ARG A 105 3.29 -18.09 -6.22
CA ARG A 105 2.39 -17.35 -5.33
C ARG A 105 3.13 -16.96 -4.07
N PHE A 106 3.16 -15.66 -3.78
CA PHE A 106 3.68 -15.13 -2.53
C PHE A 106 2.52 -14.60 -1.70
N THR A 107 2.43 -15.05 -0.45
CA THR A 107 1.43 -14.54 0.49
C THR A 107 2.14 -13.82 1.61
N LEU A 108 1.86 -12.52 1.73
CA LEU A 108 2.34 -11.68 2.81
C LEU A 108 1.18 -11.43 3.77
N SER A 109 1.33 -11.93 5.00
CA SER A 109 0.35 -11.77 6.06
C SER A 109 0.95 -11.03 7.24
N GLN A 110 0.14 -10.21 7.93
CA GLN A 110 0.49 -9.55 9.19
C GLN A 110 1.63 -8.51 9.12
N ASN A 111 1.89 -7.94 7.95
CA ASN A 111 2.90 -6.88 7.79
C ASN A 111 2.36 -5.46 8.07
N GLY A 112 1.09 -5.35 8.49
CA GLY A 112 0.45 -4.08 8.81
C GLY A 112 0.51 -3.08 7.66
N CYS A 113 0.56 -1.79 7.99
CA CYS A 113 0.49 -0.71 7.01
C CYS A 113 1.75 -0.58 6.10
N LEU A 114 2.87 -1.22 6.45
CA LEU A 114 4.09 -1.18 5.64
C LEU A 114 3.98 -2.02 4.35
N VAL A 115 3.04 -2.96 4.33
CA VAL A 115 3.01 -4.02 3.33
C VAL A 115 2.88 -3.53 1.89
N GLY A 116 2.28 -2.35 1.67
CA GLY A 116 2.21 -1.70 0.36
C GLY A 116 3.60 -1.47 -0.25
N GLY A 117 4.57 -0.97 0.52
CA GLY A 117 5.95 -0.82 0.05
C GLY A 117 6.64 -2.17 -0.15
N THR A 118 6.38 -3.14 0.74
CA THR A 118 6.96 -4.49 0.65
C THR A 118 6.52 -5.24 -0.61
N VAL A 119 5.23 -5.18 -0.97
CA VAL A 119 4.74 -5.87 -2.18
C VAL A 119 5.29 -5.26 -3.45
N LEU A 120 5.46 -3.93 -3.49
CA LEU A 120 6.09 -3.25 -4.63
C LEU A 120 7.55 -3.63 -4.77
N ARG A 121 8.30 -3.66 -3.66
CA ARG A 121 9.70 -4.12 -3.64
C ARG A 121 9.84 -5.55 -4.14
N LEU A 122 9.02 -6.47 -3.61
CA LEU A 122 9.03 -7.87 -4.06
C LEU A 122 8.65 -8.00 -5.53
N ALA A 123 7.62 -7.28 -5.98
CA ALA A 123 7.18 -7.33 -7.36
C ALA A 123 8.21 -6.74 -8.34
N LYS A 124 8.97 -5.72 -7.93
CA LYS A 124 10.10 -5.18 -8.68
C LYS A 124 11.13 -6.28 -8.96
N ASP A 125 11.62 -6.95 -7.92
CA ASP A 125 12.63 -8.00 -8.07
C ASP A 125 12.11 -9.17 -8.93
N LEU A 126 10.85 -9.58 -8.73
CA LEU A 126 10.22 -10.64 -9.53
C LEU A 126 10.08 -10.25 -11.01
N ALA A 127 9.69 -9.01 -11.29
CA ALA A 127 9.49 -8.52 -12.65
C ALA A 127 10.81 -8.32 -13.40
N GLU A 128 11.82 -7.75 -12.74
CA GLU A 128 13.12 -7.43 -13.35
C GLU A 128 13.99 -8.67 -13.54
N ASN A 129 13.93 -9.62 -12.60
CA ASN A 129 14.79 -10.81 -12.64
C ASN A 129 14.21 -11.97 -13.48
N ASN A 130 12.98 -11.83 -14.00
CA ASN A 130 12.34 -12.86 -14.83
C ASN A 130 11.85 -12.24 -16.14
N ARG A 131 12.56 -12.51 -17.24
CA ARG A 131 12.25 -11.94 -18.56
C ARG A 131 10.81 -12.22 -18.96
N GLY A 132 10.07 -11.17 -19.33
CA GLY A 132 8.67 -11.25 -19.74
C GLY A 132 7.68 -11.48 -18.59
N ALA A 133 8.13 -11.40 -17.32
CA ALA A 133 7.24 -11.56 -16.20
C ALA A 133 6.24 -10.40 -16.07
N ARG A 134 5.01 -10.78 -15.69
CA ARG A 134 3.94 -9.86 -15.32
C ARG A 134 3.42 -10.31 -13.96
N VAL A 135 3.67 -9.49 -12.96
CA VAL A 135 3.36 -9.74 -11.56
C VAL A 135 2.05 -9.04 -11.25
N LEU A 136 1.01 -9.82 -10.95
CA LEU A 136 -0.21 -9.30 -10.37
C LEU A 136 -0.02 -9.17 -8.87
N VAL A 137 -0.08 -7.95 -8.36
CA VAL A 137 -0.08 -7.67 -6.93
C VAL A 137 -1.51 -7.34 -6.52
N VAL A 138 -2.00 -7.97 -5.45
CA VAL A 138 -3.32 -7.69 -4.89
C VAL A 138 -3.20 -7.56 -3.37
N CYS A 139 -3.58 -6.41 -2.85
CA CYS A 139 -3.75 -6.16 -1.42
C CYS A 139 -5.25 -6.12 -1.14
N SER A 140 -5.73 -6.97 -0.24
CA SER A 140 -7.12 -6.96 0.21
C SER A 140 -7.20 -6.97 1.72
N GLU A 141 -7.83 -5.94 2.25
CA GLU A 141 -7.80 -5.61 3.66
C GLU A 141 -9.21 -5.37 4.18
N HIS A 142 -9.53 -6.01 5.30
CA HIS A 142 -10.89 -6.03 5.82
C HIS A 142 -10.94 -5.79 7.33
N THR A 143 -11.83 -4.87 7.74
CA THR A 143 -11.95 -4.39 9.13
C THR A 143 -12.54 -5.42 10.08
N ALA A 144 -13.02 -6.56 9.60
CA ALA A 144 -13.65 -7.57 10.45
C ALA A 144 -12.66 -8.18 11.44
N VAL A 145 -11.35 -8.15 11.16
CA VAL A 145 -10.35 -8.63 12.10
C VAL A 145 -10.09 -7.67 13.26
N THR A 146 -10.28 -6.35 13.06
CA THR A 146 -9.98 -5.30 14.05
C THR A 146 -11.21 -4.70 14.73
N PHE A 147 -12.37 -4.70 14.07
CA PHE A 147 -13.60 -4.06 14.55
C PHE A 147 -14.00 -4.58 15.93
N ARG A 148 -14.29 -3.70 16.87
CA ARG A 148 -14.75 -4.06 18.22
C ARG A 148 -15.42 -2.85 18.86
N GLY A 149 -16.12 -3.09 19.97
CA GLY A 149 -16.71 -2.03 20.78
C GLY A 149 -15.66 -1.03 21.29
N ALA A 150 -16.08 0.21 21.54
CA ALA A 150 -15.22 1.21 22.16
C ALA A 150 -15.04 0.91 23.66
N ALA A 151 -13.90 1.29 24.20
CA ALA A 151 -13.65 1.34 25.63
C ALA A 151 -12.84 2.59 25.95
N GLU A 152 -13.19 3.30 27.01
CA GLU A 152 -12.47 4.52 27.44
C GLU A 152 -10.99 4.25 27.72
N THR A 153 -10.65 3.01 28.11
CA THR A 153 -9.30 2.56 28.40
C THR A 153 -8.47 2.24 27.16
N HIS A 154 -9.04 2.25 25.95
CA HIS A 154 -8.34 1.87 24.71
C HIS A 154 -8.76 2.72 23.51
N LEU A 155 -8.40 4.01 23.59
CA LEU A 155 -8.72 5.00 22.55
C LEU A 155 -8.04 4.72 21.21
N ASP A 156 -6.88 4.05 21.20
CA ASP A 156 -6.14 3.70 19.97
C ASP A 156 -7.00 2.91 18.99
N ASN A 157 -7.89 2.05 19.51
CA ASN A 157 -8.76 1.20 18.71
C ASN A 157 -9.71 1.99 17.77
N LEU A 158 -9.97 3.26 18.07
CA LEU A 158 -10.79 4.15 17.22
C LEU A 158 -10.06 4.61 15.95
N VAL A 159 -8.73 4.51 15.90
CA VAL A 159 -7.88 5.01 14.80
C VAL A 159 -7.73 3.98 13.66
N GLY A 160 -7.78 2.68 13.95
CA GLY A 160 -7.38 1.60 13.04
C GLY A 160 -8.47 1.04 12.10
N GLN A 161 -9.27 1.89 11.48
CA GLN A 161 -10.46 1.46 10.71
C GLN A 161 -10.46 1.92 9.24
N VAL A 162 -9.29 1.99 8.60
CA VAL A 162 -9.14 2.40 7.20
C VAL A 162 -8.50 1.28 6.41
N LEU A 163 -9.22 0.72 5.44
CA LEU A 163 -8.72 -0.36 4.60
C LEU A 163 -9.28 -0.21 3.18
N PHE A 164 -8.45 -0.58 2.20
CA PHE A 164 -8.75 -0.51 0.77
C PHE A 164 -8.28 -1.80 0.10
N ASP A 165 -9.01 -2.23 -0.92
CA ASP A 165 -8.58 -3.27 -1.84
C ASP A 165 -7.92 -2.63 -3.06
N VAL A 166 -6.71 -3.07 -3.40
CA VAL A 166 -5.91 -2.53 -4.49
C VAL A 166 -5.29 -3.67 -5.27
N ALA A 167 -5.31 -3.58 -6.60
CA ALA A 167 -4.55 -4.47 -7.46
C ALA A 167 -3.74 -3.66 -8.48
N VAL A 168 -2.52 -4.12 -8.75
CA VAL A 168 -1.62 -3.52 -9.74
C VAL A 168 -0.91 -4.61 -10.54
N ILE A 169 -0.60 -4.32 -11.81
CA ILE A 169 0.20 -5.18 -12.67
C ILE A 169 1.57 -4.53 -12.85
N ILE A 170 2.62 -5.28 -12.50
CA ILE A 170 4.00 -4.82 -12.53
C ILE A 170 4.78 -5.73 -13.46
N GLY A 171 5.60 -5.13 -14.33
CA GLY A 171 6.42 -5.86 -15.30
C GLY A 171 7.63 -5.02 -15.69
N ALA A 172 8.68 -5.70 -16.13
CA ALA A 172 9.80 -5.09 -16.84
C ALA A 172 9.57 -5.16 -18.35
N ASP A 173 10.26 -4.29 -19.10
CA ASP A 173 10.24 -4.22 -20.56
C ASP A 173 8.81 -4.18 -21.14
N PRO A 174 8.09 -3.06 -20.98
CA PRO A 174 6.74 -2.94 -21.49
C PRO A 174 6.72 -2.94 -23.02
N ASP A 175 5.73 -3.61 -23.62
CA ASP A 175 5.48 -3.52 -25.07
C ASP A 175 4.80 -2.18 -25.38
N PRO A 176 5.47 -1.22 -26.04
CA PRO A 176 4.91 0.12 -26.26
C PRO A 176 3.69 0.13 -27.20
N ALA A 177 3.45 -0.96 -27.95
CA ALA A 177 2.29 -1.07 -28.82
C ALA A 177 1.01 -1.45 -28.06
N THR A 178 1.14 -2.14 -26.91
CA THR A 178 -0.02 -2.72 -26.21
C THR A 178 -0.11 -2.34 -24.73
N GLU A 179 1.01 -1.97 -24.11
CA GLU A 179 1.09 -1.64 -22.68
C GLU A 179 1.36 -0.15 -22.48
N ARG A 180 0.68 0.44 -21.49
CA ARG A 180 0.85 1.85 -21.11
C ARG A 180 1.44 1.96 -19.71
N PRO A 181 2.76 2.13 -19.56
CA PRO A 181 3.39 2.31 -18.24
C PRO A 181 2.82 3.54 -17.53
N LEU A 182 2.46 3.39 -16.25
CA LEU A 182 1.96 4.49 -15.42
C LEU A 182 3.08 5.08 -14.55
N PHE A 183 3.93 4.22 -13.98
CA PHE A 183 5.04 4.57 -13.10
C PHE A 183 6.21 3.61 -13.31
N GLN A 184 7.41 4.02 -12.90
CA GLN A 184 8.60 3.19 -12.87
C GLN A 184 9.06 3.00 -11.43
N LEU A 185 9.33 1.75 -11.04
CA LEU A 185 9.90 1.43 -9.73
C LEU A 185 11.43 1.52 -9.85
N ILE A 186 12.01 2.67 -9.53
CA ILE A 186 13.45 2.91 -9.70
C ILE A 186 14.27 2.21 -8.62
N SER A 187 13.92 2.45 -7.36
CA SER A 187 14.57 1.86 -6.18
C SER A 187 13.52 1.51 -5.12
N ALA A 188 13.88 0.61 -4.22
CA ALA A 188 13.04 0.24 -3.08
C ALA A 188 13.94 -0.10 -1.88
N SER A 189 13.68 0.54 -0.75
CA SER A 189 14.43 0.34 0.50
C SER A 189 13.47 0.19 1.68
N GLN A 190 13.99 -0.36 2.77
CA GLN A 190 13.27 -0.49 4.03
C GLN A 190 14.26 -0.23 5.16
N THR A 191 13.82 0.50 6.18
CA THR A 191 14.63 0.81 7.35
C THR A 191 13.84 0.58 8.62
N LEU A 192 14.54 0.13 9.67
CA LEU A 192 14.00 0.09 11.03
C LEU A 192 14.42 1.38 11.73
N LEU A 193 13.47 2.05 12.37
CA LEU A 193 13.75 3.31 13.05
C LEU A 193 14.36 3.00 14.44
N PRO A 194 15.49 3.62 14.81
CA PRO A 194 16.02 3.47 16.16
C PRO A 194 15.04 4.05 17.19
N ASP A 195 15.06 3.51 18.41
CA ASP A 195 14.19 3.92 19.52
C ASP A 195 12.67 3.86 19.19
N SER A 196 12.28 2.93 18.31
CA SER A 196 10.89 2.72 17.89
C SER A 196 10.29 1.41 18.40
N ASP A 197 11.00 0.71 19.28
CA ASP A 197 10.51 -0.51 19.93
C ASP A 197 9.17 -0.25 20.60
N SER A 198 8.21 -1.14 20.37
CA SER A 198 6.84 -1.04 20.89
C SER A 198 6.08 0.23 20.51
N ALA A 199 6.56 1.02 19.53
CA ALA A 199 5.83 2.20 19.07
C ALA A 199 4.51 1.83 18.39
N ILE A 200 4.48 0.68 17.70
CA ILE A 200 3.30 0.06 17.12
C ILE A 200 3.33 -1.42 17.49
N GLU A 201 2.35 -1.85 18.28
CA GLU A 201 2.20 -3.26 18.64
C GLU A 201 0.91 -3.81 18.09
N ILE A 202 0.95 -5.05 17.61
CA ILE A 202 -0.21 -5.74 17.05
C ILE A 202 -0.25 -7.14 17.67
N HIS A 203 -1.34 -7.44 18.37
CA HIS A 203 -1.57 -8.72 19.03
C HIS A 203 -2.79 -9.40 18.45
N LEU A 204 -2.58 -10.61 17.93
CA LEU A 204 -3.67 -11.51 17.56
C LEU A 204 -4.11 -12.28 18.80
N LYS A 205 -5.37 -12.11 19.21
CA LYS A 205 -5.97 -12.80 20.37
C LYS A 205 -7.31 -13.42 19.98
N GLU A 206 -7.94 -14.18 20.88
CA GLU A 206 -9.28 -14.77 20.66
C GLU A 206 -10.38 -13.73 20.39
N VAL A 207 -10.14 -12.48 20.79
CA VAL A 207 -11.03 -11.34 20.62
C VAL A 207 -10.86 -10.59 19.29
N GLY A 208 -9.96 -11.03 18.40
CA GLY A 208 -9.58 -10.29 17.20
C GLY A 208 -8.13 -9.80 17.20
N LEU A 209 -7.82 -8.93 16.26
CA LEU A 209 -6.55 -8.20 16.20
C LEU A 209 -6.64 -6.94 17.05
N ILE A 210 -5.77 -6.82 18.04
CA ILE A 210 -5.63 -5.64 18.91
C ILE A 210 -4.38 -4.90 18.47
N PHE A 211 -4.43 -3.58 18.38
CA PHE A 211 -3.26 -2.77 18.15
C PHE A 211 -3.11 -1.70 19.22
N HIS A 212 -1.86 -1.39 19.57
CA HIS A 212 -1.48 -0.34 20.49
C HIS A 212 -0.56 0.64 19.75
N LEU A 213 -0.83 1.92 19.89
CA LEU A 213 -0.10 2.97 19.18
C LEU A 213 0.49 3.95 20.18
N HIS A 214 1.80 4.10 20.17
CA HIS A 214 2.43 5.16 20.93
C HIS A 214 2.14 6.52 20.28
N LYS A 215 1.75 7.52 21.08
CA LYS A 215 1.39 8.87 20.60
C LYS A 215 2.50 9.56 19.78
N ASP A 216 3.75 9.17 19.98
CA ASP A 216 4.91 9.76 19.32
C ASP A 216 5.28 9.06 18.00
N VAL A 217 4.53 8.07 17.53
CA VAL A 217 4.74 7.44 16.20
C VAL A 217 4.93 8.47 15.08
N PRO A 218 4.08 9.52 14.93
CA PRO A 218 4.32 10.55 13.92
C PRO A 218 5.65 11.28 14.07
N LYS A 219 6.10 11.53 15.31
CA LYS A 219 7.37 12.21 15.59
C LYS A 219 8.57 11.32 15.29
N ILE A 220 8.48 10.03 15.63
CA ILE A 220 9.52 9.02 15.34
C ILE A 220 9.75 8.94 13.82
N ILE A 221 8.66 8.88 13.03
CA ILE A 221 8.73 8.88 11.56
C ILE A 221 9.33 10.20 11.04
N ALA A 222 8.84 11.35 11.54
CA ALA A 222 9.29 12.66 11.09
C ALA A 222 10.80 12.91 11.31
N LYS A 223 11.37 12.36 12.39
CA LYS A 223 12.81 12.48 12.69
C LYS A 223 13.71 11.84 11.63
N LYS A 224 13.20 10.85 10.88
CA LYS A 224 14.01 10.04 9.95
C LYS A 224 13.60 10.14 8.49
N ILE A 225 12.37 10.57 8.19
CA ILE A 225 11.87 10.62 6.81
C ILE A 225 12.75 11.46 5.87
N ALA A 226 13.27 12.60 6.34
CA ALA A 226 14.12 13.47 5.53
C ALA A 226 15.44 12.79 5.13
N GLN A 227 16.08 12.07 6.07
CA GLN A 227 17.29 11.32 5.80
C GLN A 227 17.03 10.19 4.79
N ASN A 228 15.96 9.42 4.98
CA ASN A 228 15.60 8.33 4.07
C ASN A 228 15.33 8.84 2.64
N LEU A 229 14.75 10.04 2.50
CA LEU A 229 14.55 10.67 1.20
C LEU A 229 15.89 11.05 0.56
N VAL A 230 16.82 11.66 1.30
CA VAL A 230 18.15 11.98 0.78
C VAL A 230 18.84 10.70 0.29
N GLU A 231 18.88 9.64 1.09
CA GLU A 231 19.50 8.36 0.72
C GLU A 231 18.85 7.73 -0.52
N ALA A 232 17.54 7.88 -0.71
CA ALA A 232 16.84 7.35 -1.87
C ALA A 232 17.10 8.14 -3.17
N PHE A 233 17.30 9.45 -3.06
CA PHE A 233 17.41 10.36 -4.22
C PHE A 233 18.86 10.78 -4.57
N GLU A 234 19.80 10.67 -3.62
CA GLU A 234 21.22 10.99 -3.84
C GLU A 234 21.83 10.21 -5.02
N PRO A 235 21.61 8.88 -5.17
CA PRO A 235 22.12 8.14 -6.32
C PRO A 235 21.52 8.58 -7.67
N LEU A 236 20.36 9.26 -7.65
CA LEU A 236 19.65 9.72 -8.86
C LEU A 236 20.08 11.14 -9.29
N GLY A 237 21.02 11.76 -8.58
CA GLY A 237 21.52 13.10 -8.90
C GLY A 237 20.56 14.24 -8.54
N SER A 238 19.47 13.95 -7.82
CA SER A 238 18.50 14.94 -7.37
C SER A 238 18.64 15.22 -5.87
N ALA A 239 19.71 15.90 -5.47
CA ALA A 239 19.66 16.73 -4.28
C ALA A 239 19.06 18.06 -4.69
N THR A 240 17.86 18.39 -4.19
CA THR A 240 17.34 19.76 -4.29
C THR A 240 18.43 20.72 -3.82
N GLY A 241 18.84 21.63 -4.71
CA GLY A 241 19.93 22.56 -4.47
C GLY A 241 19.77 23.28 -3.14
N THR A 242 20.76 23.12 -2.26
CA THR A 242 21.09 24.17 -1.32
C THR A 242 21.44 25.43 -2.13
N PRO A 243 21.03 26.65 -1.73
CA PRO A 243 21.62 27.83 -2.30
C PRO A 243 23.09 27.79 -1.89
N SER A 244 23.98 27.43 -2.82
CA SER A 244 25.40 27.58 -2.60
C SER A 244 25.66 29.07 -2.38
N SER A 245 25.78 29.44 -1.11
CA SER A 245 26.30 30.73 -0.70
C SER A 245 27.69 30.88 -1.31
N GLY A 246 27.81 31.79 -2.27
CA GLY A 246 29.08 32.38 -2.64
C GLY A 246 30.03 31.50 -3.46
N SER A 247 29.78 31.40 -4.76
CA SER A 247 30.88 31.38 -5.72
C SER A 247 30.47 32.15 -6.97
N ARG A 248 30.91 33.42 -7.07
CA ARG A 248 30.80 34.23 -8.29
C ARG A 248 31.40 33.46 -9.46
N PRO A 249 30.75 33.41 -10.64
CA PRO A 249 31.40 32.90 -11.83
C PRO A 249 32.57 33.83 -12.20
N ARG A 250 33.77 33.28 -12.33
CA ARG A 250 34.91 33.98 -12.93
C ARG A 250 34.52 34.39 -14.35
N ARG A 251 34.40 35.70 -14.59
CA ARG A 251 34.38 36.26 -15.96
C ARG A 251 35.72 35.94 -16.62
N THR A 252 35.72 35.00 -17.55
CA THR A 252 36.77 34.92 -18.56
C THR A 252 36.55 36.08 -19.52
N ARG A 253 37.49 37.04 -19.53
CA ARG A 253 37.59 38.07 -20.57
C ARG A 253 37.95 37.37 -21.88
N ASP A 254 37.09 37.45 -22.88
CA ASP A 254 37.46 37.17 -24.27
C ASP A 254 37.63 38.52 -25.00
N PRO A 255 38.85 38.91 -25.39
CA PRO A 255 39.10 40.14 -26.12
C PRO A 255 39.09 39.82 -27.62
N ARG A 256 37.90 39.82 -28.24
CA ARG A 256 37.65 40.04 -29.69
C ARG A 256 36.21 39.70 -30.02
N ARG A 257 35.35 40.72 -30.13
CA ARG A 257 34.31 40.87 -31.17
C ARG A 257 33.50 42.12 -30.88
N ASP A 258 34.12 43.26 -31.21
CA ASP A 258 33.36 44.38 -31.75
C ASP A 258 32.88 43.97 -33.14
N GLY A 259 31.60 44.21 -33.43
CA GLY A 259 31.09 44.13 -34.79
C GLY A 259 29.65 43.64 -34.90
N GLY A 260 28.70 44.57 -34.77
CA GLY A 260 27.64 44.67 -35.78
C GLY A 260 26.27 44.06 -35.48
N GLN A 261 25.33 45.00 -35.37
CA GLN A 261 23.93 44.96 -35.85
C GLN A 261 22.83 44.39 -34.94
N ALA A 262 21.96 45.33 -34.60
CA ALA A 262 20.65 45.19 -34.00
C ALA A 262 19.63 44.57 -34.98
N GLY A 263 18.75 43.73 -34.43
CA GLY A 263 17.54 43.25 -35.10
C GLY A 263 16.46 42.99 -34.07
N ALA A 264 15.51 43.91 -33.95
CA ALA A 264 14.28 43.78 -33.19
C ALA A 264 13.35 42.70 -33.78
N TRP A 265 12.33 42.25 -33.03
CA TRP A 265 10.93 41.94 -33.42
C TRP A 265 10.28 41.14 -32.27
N ARG A 266 9.61 41.79 -31.30
CA ARG A 266 8.14 41.96 -31.15
C ARG A 266 7.30 40.72 -31.44
N GLY A 267 6.55 40.30 -30.41
CA GLY A 267 5.49 39.29 -30.49
C GLY A 267 4.12 39.79 -30.96
N ARG A 268 3.21 38.81 -31.02
CA ARG A 268 1.73 38.78 -31.07
C ARG A 268 1.41 37.32 -31.47
N SER A 269 0.40 36.62 -30.98
CA SER A 269 -0.82 36.94 -30.22
C SER A 269 -1.26 35.65 -29.52
#